data_AF-A0A7K0A3F8-F1
#
_entry.id   AF-A0A7K0A3F8-F1
#
_cell.length_a   1.000
_cell.length_b   1.000
_cell.length_c   1.000
_cell.angle_alpha   90.00
_cell.angle_beta   90.00
_cell.angle_gamma   90.00
#
_symmetry.space_group_name_H-M   'P 1'
#
loop_
_entity.id
_entity.type
_entity.pdbx_description
1 polymer ?
#
loop_
_entity_poly.entity_id
_entity_poly.type
_entity_poly.pdbx_seq_one_letter_code
_entity_poly.pdbx_strand_id
1 'polypeptide(L)'
;MTARPALASVVEATERRVWRDSWEPAITEDSDRGREVRQRVARLADSEQLKMIGIELGYRYADSPLVLPSSSDPDAADLDRFDYVPSAAPGARLPHVWCGDGTAMHDHLGWGYALIVVGDWPVDGLQQLVDAFAERAVPFEVVGVRASAARSVYEADLVLVRPDLHVAWRGDHLPEDLRGLVAVVTRH
;
A
#
# COMPACT_ATOMS: atom_id res chain seq x y z
N MET A 1 -12.70 -0.03 -19.11
CA MET A 1 -11.78 -1.17 -19.36
C MET A 1 -11.34 -1.65 -17.99
N THR A 2 -11.91 -2.74 -17.50
CA THR A 2 -11.75 -3.21 -16.12
C THR A 2 -10.35 -3.77 -15.93
N ALA A 3 -9.57 -3.17 -15.03
CA ALA A 3 -8.29 -3.71 -14.59
C ALA A 3 -8.52 -5.13 -14.06
N ARG A 4 -7.96 -6.14 -14.75
CA ARG A 4 -7.94 -7.50 -14.25
C ARG A 4 -6.74 -7.61 -13.31
N PRO A 5 -6.92 -7.89 -12.01
CA PRO A 5 -5.79 -8.19 -11.17
C PRO A 5 -5.19 -9.52 -11.64
N ALA A 6 -3.96 -9.49 -12.14
CA ALA A 6 -3.21 -10.67 -12.59
C ALA A 6 -2.88 -11.65 -11.44
N LEU A 7 -3.19 -11.29 -10.19
CA LEU A 7 -2.84 -12.00 -8.97
C LEU A 7 -3.57 -13.33 -8.76
N ALA A 8 -4.80 -13.49 -9.28
CA ALA A 8 -5.71 -14.56 -8.84
C ALA A 8 -5.33 -15.99 -9.27
N SER A 9 -4.56 -16.18 -10.35
CA SER A 9 -4.47 -17.49 -11.01
C SER A 9 -3.43 -18.47 -10.45
N VAL A 10 -2.36 -17.97 -9.81
CA VAL A 10 -1.23 -18.83 -9.40
C VAL A 10 -1.21 -19.13 -7.89
N VAL A 11 -1.76 -18.25 -7.03
CA VAL A 11 -1.91 -18.53 -5.57
C VAL A 11 -2.97 -19.62 -5.34
N GLU A 12 -4.05 -19.59 -6.13
CA GLU A 12 -5.11 -20.60 -6.10
C GLU A 12 -4.60 -22.04 -6.32
N ALA A 13 -3.54 -22.25 -7.10
CA ALA A 13 -3.15 -23.59 -7.54
C ALA A 13 -2.39 -24.39 -6.46
N THR A 14 -1.59 -23.70 -5.63
CA THR A 14 -0.65 -24.33 -4.69
C THR A 14 -1.26 -24.49 -3.29
N GLU A 15 -1.88 -23.45 -2.75
CA GLU A 15 -2.51 -23.48 -1.41
C GLU A 15 -3.71 -24.44 -1.38
N ARG A 16 -4.48 -24.52 -2.47
CA ARG A 16 -5.60 -25.47 -2.57
C ARG A 16 -5.17 -26.94 -2.51
N ARG A 17 -3.91 -27.27 -2.81
CA ARG A 17 -3.41 -28.66 -2.68
C ARG A 17 -3.14 -29.00 -1.22
N VAL A 18 -2.41 -28.16 -0.50
CA VAL A 18 -2.04 -28.40 0.91
C VAL A 18 -3.29 -28.57 1.82
N TRP A 19 -4.31 -27.75 1.62
CA TRP A 19 -5.56 -27.87 2.38
C TRP A 19 -6.39 -29.10 2.01
N ARG A 20 -6.44 -29.46 0.72
CA ARG A 20 -7.10 -30.71 0.29
C ARG A 20 -6.38 -31.94 0.79
N ASP A 21 -5.05 -31.92 0.76
CA ASP A 21 -4.21 -33.07 1.11
C ASP A 21 -4.15 -33.29 2.64
N SER A 22 -4.45 -32.27 3.44
CA SER A 22 -4.49 -32.36 4.91
C SER A 22 -5.82 -32.86 5.47
N TRP A 23 -6.88 -32.90 4.66
CA TRP A 23 -8.21 -33.37 5.05
C TRP A 23 -8.23 -34.89 5.25
N GLU A 24 -8.81 -35.32 6.38
CA GLU A 24 -9.12 -36.72 6.66
C GLU A 24 -10.50 -36.80 7.35
N PRO A 25 -11.32 -37.85 7.12
CA PRO A 25 -12.63 -38.02 7.77
C PRO A 25 -12.55 -37.93 9.31
N ALA A 26 -11.46 -38.43 9.87
CA ALA A 26 -11.21 -38.46 11.31
C ALA A 26 -11.15 -37.08 11.98
N ILE A 27 -11.03 -35.98 11.22
CA ILE A 27 -11.01 -34.63 11.78
C ILE A 27 -12.25 -34.30 12.64
N THR A 28 -13.39 -34.94 12.33
CA THR A 28 -14.68 -34.77 13.03
C THR A 28 -14.90 -35.77 14.16
N GLU A 29 -14.03 -36.76 14.31
CA GLU A 29 -14.19 -37.82 15.32
C GLU A 29 -13.73 -37.35 16.70
N ASP A 30 -14.44 -37.81 17.73
CA ASP A 30 -14.00 -37.72 19.13
C ASP A 30 -13.12 -38.95 19.48
N SER A 31 -11.97 -39.02 18.83
CA SER A 31 -10.99 -40.10 18.96
C SER A 31 -9.58 -39.54 19.12
N ASP A 32 -8.65 -40.36 19.59
CA ASP A 32 -7.22 -40.01 19.67
C ASP A 32 -6.69 -39.59 18.28
N ARG A 33 -7.10 -40.34 17.24
CA ARG A 33 -6.80 -40.00 15.84
C ARG A 33 -7.39 -38.66 15.43
N GLY A 34 -8.64 -38.36 15.80
CA GLY A 34 -9.26 -37.07 15.50
C GLY A 34 -8.53 -35.90 16.16
N ARG A 35 -8.02 -36.08 17.39
CA ARG A 35 -7.19 -35.07 18.05
C ARG A 35 -5.87 -34.85 17.31
N GLU A 36 -5.20 -35.91 16.86
CA GLU A 36 -3.96 -35.81 16.07
C GLU A 36 -4.17 -35.06 14.74
N VAL A 37 -5.25 -35.39 14.01
CA VAL A 37 -5.59 -34.74 12.73
C VAL A 37 -5.86 -33.26 12.95
N ARG A 38 -6.67 -32.89 13.95
CA ARG A 38 -6.94 -31.48 14.28
C ARG A 38 -5.67 -30.72 14.65
N GLN A 39 -4.78 -31.30 15.44
CA GLN A 39 -3.50 -30.67 15.78
C GLN A 39 -2.59 -30.45 14.56
N ARG A 40 -2.56 -31.42 13.63
CA ARG A 40 -1.79 -31.28 12.39
C ARG A 40 -2.34 -30.18 11.49
N VAL A 41 -3.67 -30.13 11.31
CA VAL A 41 -4.34 -29.08 10.54
C VAL A 41 -4.15 -27.71 11.21
N ALA A 42 -4.21 -27.61 12.53
CA ALA A 42 -3.94 -26.37 13.25
C ALA A 42 -2.51 -25.86 13.00
N ARG A 43 -1.49 -26.72 13.10
CA ARG A 43 -0.11 -26.34 12.78
C ARG A 43 0.07 -25.87 11.34
N LEU A 44 -0.66 -26.48 10.40
CA LEU A 44 -0.64 -26.09 8.99
C LEU A 44 -1.34 -24.74 8.78
N ALA A 45 -2.44 -24.48 9.50
CA ALA A 45 -3.11 -23.19 9.49
C ALA A 45 -2.19 -22.08 9.99
N ASP A 46 -1.52 -22.31 11.12
CA ASP A 46 -0.57 -21.36 11.68
C ASP A 46 0.58 -21.05 10.70
N SER A 47 1.04 -22.03 9.91
CA SER A 47 2.14 -21.82 8.96
C SER A 47 1.73 -21.20 7.64
N GLU A 48 0.58 -21.58 7.07
CA GLU A 48 0.18 -21.16 5.73
C GLU A 48 -0.67 -19.88 5.73
N GLN A 49 -1.51 -19.64 6.75
CA GLN A 49 -2.37 -18.44 6.76
C GLN A 49 -1.59 -17.15 6.99
N LEU A 50 -0.42 -17.22 7.64
CA LEU A 50 0.39 -16.03 7.95
C LEU A 50 1.27 -15.57 6.78
N LYS A 51 1.30 -16.29 5.66
CA LYS A 51 2.18 -15.98 4.53
C LYS A 51 1.58 -14.96 3.55
N MET A 52 0.35 -14.50 3.74
CA MET A 52 -0.34 -13.64 2.76
C MET A 52 0.01 -12.15 2.86
N ILE A 53 0.86 -11.74 3.79
CA ILE A 53 1.10 -10.31 4.05
C ILE A 53 1.69 -9.56 2.84
N GLY A 54 2.54 -10.22 2.05
CA GLY A 54 3.05 -9.68 0.79
C GLY A 54 1.94 -9.43 -0.24
N ILE A 55 0.90 -10.27 -0.26
CA ILE A 55 -0.27 -10.09 -1.14
C ILE A 55 -1.15 -8.96 -0.63
N GLU A 56 -1.44 -8.95 0.67
CA GLU A 56 -2.37 -8.00 1.29
C GLU A 56 -1.83 -6.57 1.28
N LEU A 57 -0.53 -6.40 1.51
CA LEU A 57 0.11 -5.09 1.63
C LEU A 57 0.91 -4.68 0.38
N GLY A 58 1.36 -5.63 -0.43
CA GLY A 58 2.27 -5.38 -1.56
C GLY A 58 1.60 -5.13 -2.91
N TYR A 59 0.27 -5.23 -3.03
CA TYR A 59 -0.38 -4.94 -4.31
C TYR A 59 -0.29 -3.45 -4.68
N ARG A 60 -0.20 -3.16 -5.98
CA ARG A 60 -0.05 -1.80 -6.51
C ARG A 60 -1.05 -1.51 -7.62
N TYR A 61 -1.62 -0.32 -7.63
CA TYR A 61 -2.38 0.24 -8.75
C TYR A 61 -1.48 0.82 -9.85
N ALA A 62 -0.45 0.08 -10.26
CA ALA A 62 0.55 0.57 -11.22
C ALA A 62 -0.05 0.99 -12.58
N ASP A 63 -1.09 0.27 -13.05
CA ASP A 63 -1.76 0.55 -14.33
C ASP A 63 -2.91 1.56 -14.22
N SER A 64 -3.11 2.19 -13.05
CA SER A 64 -4.19 3.16 -12.85
C SER A 64 -3.85 4.49 -13.53
N PRO A 65 -4.75 5.09 -14.32
CA PRO A 65 -4.53 6.40 -14.93
C PRO A 65 -4.48 7.55 -13.90
N LEU A 66 -4.84 7.28 -12.64
CA LEU A 66 -4.79 8.22 -11.52
C LEU A 66 -3.45 8.19 -10.77
N VAL A 67 -2.53 7.33 -11.20
CA VAL A 67 -1.20 7.16 -10.61
C VAL A 67 -0.20 7.68 -11.63
N LEU A 68 0.64 8.64 -11.21
CA LEU A 68 1.70 9.18 -12.05
C LEU A 68 3.00 8.45 -11.74
N PRO A 69 3.59 7.71 -12.70
CA PRO A 69 4.83 6.98 -12.47
C PRO A 69 5.98 7.93 -12.17
N SER A 70 6.89 7.55 -11.27
CA SER A 70 8.19 8.19 -11.18
C SER A 70 9.14 7.54 -12.18
N SER A 71 10.05 8.31 -12.78
CA SER A 71 11.09 7.80 -13.69
C SER A 71 12.08 6.85 -13.01
N SER A 72 12.06 6.77 -11.68
CA SER A 72 12.95 5.98 -10.83
C SER A 72 12.30 4.75 -10.21
N ASP A 73 11.03 4.45 -10.51
CA ASP A 73 10.39 3.28 -9.93
C ASP A 73 10.90 2.00 -10.61
N PRO A 74 11.51 1.05 -9.88
CA PRO A 74 11.87 -0.24 -10.44
C PRO A 74 10.62 -0.92 -10.99
N ASP A 75 10.76 -1.54 -12.16
CA ASP A 75 9.73 -2.33 -12.83
C ASP A 75 9.04 -3.23 -11.80
N ALA A 76 7.70 -3.12 -11.76
CA ALA A 76 6.74 -3.92 -11.02
C ALA A 76 7.32 -4.73 -9.85
N ALA A 77 7.06 -4.26 -8.61
CA ALA A 77 7.39 -4.94 -7.36
C ALA A 77 7.39 -6.45 -7.58
N ASP A 78 8.57 -7.05 -7.40
CA ASP A 78 8.79 -8.48 -7.51
C ASP A 78 7.67 -9.15 -6.69
N LEU A 79 6.69 -9.73 -7.39
CA LEU A 79 5.49 -10.30 -6.77
C LEU A 79 5.87 -11.65 -6.13
N ASP A 80 7.05 -11.73 -5.52
CA ASP A 80 7.46 -12.89 -4.78
C ASP A 80 6.59 -12.93 -3.51
N ARG A 81 5.61 -13.82 -3.58
CA ARG A 81 4.22 -13.60 -3.13
C ARG A 81 4.01 -13.52 -1.62
N PHE A 82 5.04 -13.68 -0.81
CA PHE A 82 4.87 -13.94 0.62
C PHE A 82 5.54 -12.91 1.53
N ASP A 83 6.64 -12.30 1.11
CA ASP A 83 7.37 -11.32 1.91
C ASP A 83 7.00 -9.88 1.52
N TYR A 84 6.53 -9.11 2.50
CA TYR A 84 6.21 -7.70 2.29
C TYR A 84 7.47 -6.83 2.41
N VAL A 85 7.84 -6.16 1.32
CA VAL A 85 8.82 -5.08 1.31
C VAL A 85 8.09 -3.74 1.19
N PRO A 86 8.14 -2.87 2.21
CA PRO A 86 7.47 -1.58 2.15
C PRO A 86 8.01 -0.71 1.02
N SER A 87 7.11 -0.14 0.21
CA SER A 87 7.45 0.78 -0.87
C SER A 87 6.39 1.87 -0.99
N ALA A 88 6.83 3.12 -1.13
CA ALA A 88 5.94 4.25 -1.45
C ALA A 88 5.91 4.56 -2.95
N ALA A 89 6.28 3.60 -3.81
CA ALA A 89 6.19 3.80 -5.25
C ALA A 89 4.73 4.12 -5.64
N PRO A 90 4.50 5.05 -6.57
CA PRO A 90 3.18 5.36 -7.13
C PRO A 90 2.34 4.10 -7.37
N GLY A 91 1.12 4.13 -6.86
CA GLY A 91 0.14 3.05 -6.87
C GLY A 91 0.26 2.07 -5.71
N ALA A 92 1.33 2.09 -4.90
CA ALA A 92 1.43 1.28 -3.70
C ALA A 92 0.62 1.87 -2.54
N ARG A 93 0.22 1.00 -1.59
CA ARG A 93 -0.31 1.44 -0.30
C ARG A 93 0.78 2.15 0.48
N LEU A 94 0.46 3.30 1.07
CA LEU A 94 1.39 4.09 1.87
C LEU A 94 1.98 3.24 3.01
N PRO A 95 3.30 3.05 3.06
CA PRO A 95 3.95 2.32 4.14
C PRO A 95 3.73 2.95 5.51
N HIS A 96 3.52 2.11 6.51
CA HIS A 96 3.49 2.53 7.90
C HIS A 96 4.87 3.03 8.35
N VAL A 97 4.89 4.21 8.96
CA VAL A 97 6.07 4.81 9.57
C VAL A 97 5.68 5.43 10.91
N TRP A 98 6.54 5.23 11.92
CA TRP A 98 6.47 5.96 13.18
C TRP A 98 7.11 7.34 13.02
N CYS A 99 6.37 8.37 13.39
CA CYS A 99 6.84 9.75 13.40
C CYS A 99 7.78 10.00 14.59
N GLY A 100 8.56 11.07 14.54
CA GLY A 100 9.55 11.40 15.59
C GLY A 100 8.93 11.67 16.97
N ASP A 101 7.63 11.91 17.05
CA ASP A 101 6.86 12.09 18.28
C ASP A 101 6.20 10.79 18.81
N GLY A 102 6.43 9.65 18.14
CA GLY A 102 5.89 8.35 18.51
C GLY A 102 4.48 8.05 17.99
N THR A 103 3.90 8.92 17.16
CA THR A 103 2.60 8.69 16.51
C THR A 103 2.75 7.96 15.17
N ALA A 104 1.72 7.26 14.70
CA ALA A 104 1.75 6.63 13.38
C ALA A 104 1.43 7.66 12.29
N MET A 105 2.12 7.60 11.14
CA MET A 105 1.83 8.48 9.99
C MET A 105 0.34 8.50 9.64
N HIS A 106 -0.30 7.34 9.65
CA HIS A 106 -1.70 7.17 9.30
C HIS A 106 -2.66 7.93 10.22
N ASP A 107 -2.27 8.24 11.46
CA ASP A 107 -3.10 8.99 12.41
C ASP A 107 -3.17 10.50 12.06
N HIS A 108 -2.25 10.98 11.21
CA HIS A 108 -2.24 12.37 10.73
C HIS A 108 -2.99 12.56 9.42
N LEU A 109 -3.46 11.47 8.80
CA LEU A 109 -4.17 11.51 7.53
C LEU A 109 -5.67 11.60 7.79
N GLY A 110 -6.31 12.59 7.17
CA GLY A 110 -7.74 12.75 7.11
C GLY A 110 -8.39 11.87 6.04
N TRP A 111 -9.61 12.24 5.68
CA TRP A 111 -10.46 11.48 4.75
C TRP A 111 -10.26 11.87 3.28
N GLY A 112 -9.42 12.88 3.02
CA GLY A 112 -9.17 13.46 1.71
C GLY A 112 -7.88 12.98 1.07
N TYR A 113 -7.42 13.74 0.08
CA TYR A 113 -6.03 13.65 -0.37
C TYR A 113 -5.11 14.32 0.65
N ALA A 114 -3.88 13.86 0.76
CA ALA A 114 -2.89 14.47 1.63
C ALA A 114 -1.55 14.57 0.89
N LEU A 115 -0.86 15.70 1.01
CA LEU A 115 0.56 15.79 0.68
C LEU A 115 1.37 15.63 1.97
N ILE A 116 2.10 14.53 2.09
CA ILE A 116 3.08 14.33 3.15
C ILE A 116 4.37 15.03 2.72
N VAL A 117 4.88 15.91 3.59
CA VAL A 117 6.17 16.57 3.45
C VAL A 117 7.12 15.99 4.49
N VAL A 118 8.11 15.25 4.01
CA VAL A 118 9.16 14.64 4.81
C VAL A 118 10.36 15.59 4.84
N GLY A 119 10.71 16.07 6.04
CA GLY A 119 11.88 16.94 6.22
C GLY A 119 11.54 18.42 6.31
N ASP A 120 12.26 19.23 5.54
CA ASP A 120 12.28 20.68 5.74
C ASP A 120 11.06 21.39 5.14
N TRP A 121 10.69 22.46 5.84
CA TRP A 121 9.61 23.37 5.50
C TRP A 121 10.15 24.80 5.47
N PRO A 122 9.58 25.71 4.65
CA PRO A 122 8.43 25.52 3.77
C PRO A 122 8.78 24.90 2.40
N VAL A 123 7.76 24.37 1.72
CA VAL A 123 7.86 23.87 0.34
C VAL A 123 7.32 24.93 -0.63
N ASP A 124 8.14 25.32 -1.60
CA ASP A 124 7.72 26.23 -2.67
C ASP A 124 6.61 25.60 -3.53
N GLY A 125 5.59 26.37 -3.89
CA GLY A 125 4.47 25.86 -4.69
C GLY A 125 3.30 25.29 -3.87
N LEU A 126 3.43 25.19 -2.55
CA LEU A 126 2.43 24.49 -1.73
C LEU A 126 1.05 25.16 -1.74
N GLN A 127 1.01 26.49 -1.65
CA GLN A 127 -0.25 27.22 -1.70
C GLN A 127 -0.95 27.05 -3.06
N GLN A 128 -0.18 27.04 -4.16
CA GLN A 128 -0.72 26.80 -5.50
C GLN A 128 -1.30 25.39 -5.64
N LEU A 129 -0.70 24.39 -4.98
CA LEU A 129 -1.24 23.04 -4.94
C LEU A 129 -2.55 22.99 -4.15
N VAL A 130 -2.60 23.61 -2.97
CA VAL A 130 -3.82 23.72 -2.15
C VAL A 130 -4.95 24.37 -2.95
N ASP A 131 -4.66 25.48 -3.63
CA ASP A 131 -5.63 26.19 -4.46
C ASP A 131 -6.14 25.31 -5.61
N ALA A 132 -5.26 24.54 -6.26
CA ALA A 132 -5.63 23.64 -7.35
C ALA A 132 -6.59 22.51 -6.92
N PHE A 133 -6.44 21.97 -5.70
CA PHE A 133 -7.40 21.03 -5.12
C PHE A 133 -8.73 21.71 -4.77
N ALA A 134 -8.66 22.91 -4.17
CA ALA A 134 -9.84 23.68 -3.78
C ALA A 134 -10.72 24.07 -4.98
N GLU A 135 -10.11 24.45 -6.11
CA GLU A 135 -10.83 24.75 -7.36
C GLU A 135 -11.66 23.57 -7.90
N ARG A 136 -11.28 22.34 -7.53
CA ARG A 136 -11.99 21.12 -7.91
C ARG A 136 -12.92 20.61 -6.81
N ALA A 137 -13.05 21.35 -5.70
CA ALA A 137 -13.80 20.96 -4.52
C ALA A 137 -13.39 19.59 -3.96
N VAL A 138 -12.11 19.23 -4.10
CA VAL A 138 -11.55 17.98 -3.58
C VAL A 138 -10.90 18.25 -2.22
N PRO A 139 -11.27 17.51 -1.16
CA PRO A 139 -10.65 17.64 0.16
C PRO A 139 -9.16 17.32 0.07
N PHE A 140 -8.34 18.24 0.55
CA PHE A 140 -6.89 18.14 0.50
C PHE A 140 -6.28 18.77 1.74
N GLU A 141 -5.25 18.14 2.28
CA GLU A 141 -4.46 18.66 3.39
C GLU A 141 -2.97 18.47 3.15
N VAL A 142 -2.16 19.16 3.95
CA VAL A 142 -0.71 19.02 3.93
C VAL A 142 -0.24 18.63 5.31
N VAL A 143 0.53 17.54 5.38
CA VAL A 143 1.02 16.94 6.62
C VAL A 143 2.54 17.01 6.63
N GLY A 144 3.10 17.77 7.58
CA GLY A 144 4.54 17.87 7.76
C GLY A 144 5.03 16.86 8.80
N VAL A 145 6.02 16.03 8.44
CA VAL A 145 6.58 15.04 9.36
C VAL A 145 8.10 15.19 9.48
N ARG A 146 8.56 15.34 10.73
CA ARG A 146 9.98 15.29 11.10
C ARG A 146 10.36 13.86 11.45
N ALA A 147 10.57 13.03 10.43
CA ALA A 147 11.03 11.66 10.62
C ALA A 147 12.06 11.31 9.53
N SER A 148 13.34 11.27 9.90
CA SER A 148 14.41 10.81 9.00
C SER A 148 14.15 9.40 8.48
N ALA A 149 13.54 8.54 9.31
CA ALA A 149 13.11 7.20 8.90
C ALA A 149 12.04 7.21 7.80
N ALA A 150 11.14 8.21 7.77
CA ALA A 150 10.14 8.33 6.71
C ALA A 150 10.79 8.57 5.36
N ARG A 151 11.87 9.37 5.29
CA ARG A 151 12.55 9.67 4.02
C ARG A 151 13.20 8.43 3.42
N SER A 152 13.73 7.54 4.26
CA SER A 152 14.30 6.27 3.83
C SER A 152 13.24 5.30 3.31
N VAL A 153 12.04 5.28 3.90
CA VAL A 153 10.94 4.39 3.47
C VAL A 153 10.20 4.93 2.26
N TYR A 154 9.98 6.25 2.20
CA TYR A 154 9.22 6.89 1.12
C TYR A 154 10.08 7.22 -0.08
N GLU A 155 11.40 7.28 0.10
CA GLU A 155 12.41 7.61 -0.90
C GLU A 155 12.16 8.93 -1.65
N ALA A 156 11.33 9.81 -1.09
CA ALA A 156 11.02 11.14 -1.60
C ALA A 156 10.71 12.10 -0.45
N ASP A 157 10.96 13.40 -0.66
CA ASP A 157 10.59 14.44 0.30
C ASP A 157 9.09 14.75 0.29
N LEU A 158 8.42 14.56 -0.87
CA LEU A 158 7.01 14.83 -1.05
C LEU A 158 6.27 13.58 -1.51
N VAL A 159 5.17 13.24 -0.83
CA VAL A 159 4.34 12.08 -1.17
C VAL A 159 2.87 12.49 -1.19
N LEU A 160 2.24 12.43 -2.36
CA LEU A 160 0.82 12.68 -2.53
C LEU A 160 0.04 11.37 -2.34
N VAL A 161 -0.85 11.36 -1.37
CA VAL A 161 -1.63 10.19 -0.94
C VAL A 161 -3.11 10.42 -1.22
N ARG A 162 -3.78 9.37 -1.68
CA ARG A 162 -5.22 9.32 -1.94
C ARG A 162 -6.03 9.03 -0.67
N PRO A 163 -7.36 9.27 -0.70
CA PRO A 163 -8.27 8.87 0.37
C PRO A 163 -8.26 7.37 0.72
N ASP A 164 -7.86 6.50 -0.22
CA ASP A 164 -7.72 5.06 -0.03
C ASP A 164 -6.31 4.64 0.42
N LEU A 165 -5.50 5.61 0.90
CA LEU A 165 -4.15 5.44 1.41
C LEU A 165 -3.13 4.95 0.38
N HIS A 166 -3.41 5.08 -0.92
CA HIS A 166 -2.46 4.76 -1.97
C HIS A 166 -1.70 6.01 -2.42
N VAL A 167 -0.41 5.83 -2.74
CA VAL A 167 0.42 6.91 -3.29
C VAL A 167 -0.02 7.21 -4.71
N ALA A 168 -0.43 8.45 -4.99
CA ALA A 168 -0.75 8.91 -6.35
C ALA A 168 0.48 9.44 -7.08
N TRP A 169 1.41 10.06 -6.34
CA TRP A 169 2.63 10.67 -6.86
C TRP A 169 3.64 10.86 -5.72
N ARG A 170 4.94 10.86 -6.02
CA ARG A 170 6.01 11.25 -5.09
C ARG A 170 7.14 11.96 -5.84
N GLY A 171 7.91 12.77 -5.14
CA GLY A 171 9.11 13.43 -5.68
C GLY A 171 9.79 14.33 -4.65
N ASP A 172 10.99 14.83 -4.96
CA ASP A 172 11.72 15.74 -4.06
C ASP A 172 11.30 17.21 -4.24
N HIS A 173 10.64 17.51 -5.37
CA HIS A 173 10.11 18.84 -5.68
C HIS A 173 8.72 18.70 -6.31
N LEU A 174 7.87 19.70 -6.06
CA LEU A 174 6.58 19.79 -6.74
C LEU A 174 6.79 19.97 -8.26
N PRO A 175 5.96 19.36 -9.10
CA PRO A 175 6.06 19.54 -10.55
C PRO A 175 5.66 20.96 -10.95
N GLU A 176 6.16 21.44 -12.10
CA GLU A 176 5.81 22.77 -12.63
C GLU A 176 4.30 22.89 -12.91
N ASP A 177 3.68 21.85 -13.47
CA ASP A 177 2.24 21.81 -13.76
C ASP A 177 1.42 21.17 -12.62
N LEU A 178 1.21 21.94 -11.55
CA LEU A 178 0.40 21.50 -10.41
C LEU A 178 -1.06 21.27 -10.78
N ARG A 179 -1.61 22.08 -11.67
CA ARG A 179 -3.02 21.94 -12.12
C ARG A 179 -3.18 20.65 -12.92
N GLY A 180 -2.22 20.31 -13.78
CA GLY A 180 -2.17 19.03 -14.49
C GLY A 180 -2.06 17.85 -13.54
N LEU A 181 -1.19 17.92 -12.52
CA LEU A 181 -1.09 16.91 -11.46
C LEU A 181 -2.46 16.68 -10.81
N VAL A 182 -3.09 17.72 -10.27
CA VAL A 182 -4.39 17.60 -9.59
C VAL A 182 -5.45 17.08 -10.56
N ALA A 183 -5.47 17.59 -11.80
CA ALA A 183 -6.42 17.17 -12.83
C ALA A 183 -6.26 15.70 -13.25
N VAL A 184 -5.11 15.06 -13.03
CA VAL A 184 -4.91 13.62 -13.28
C VAL A 184 -5.35 12.81 -12.07
N VAL A 185 -4.84 13.13 -10.88
CA VAL A 185 -5.06 12.30 -9.67
C VAL A 185 -6.49 12.36 -9.15
N THR A 186 -7.27 13.36 -9.57
CA THR A 186 -8.69 13.56 -9.20
C THR A 186 -9.65 13.35 -10.38
N ARG A 187 -9.25 12.59 -11.42
CA ARG A 187 -10.21 12.18 -12.47
C ARG A 187 -11.20 11.17 -11.88
N HIS A 188 -12.47 11.40 -12.12
CA HIS A 188 -13.57 10.48 -11.82
C HIS A 188 -14.00 9.75 -13.09
#